data_AF-A0A2S4N4E0-F1
#
_entry.id   AF-A0A2S4N4E0-F1
#
_cell.length_a   1.000
_cell.length_b   1.000
_cell.length_c   1.000
_cell.angle_alpha   90.00
_cell.angle_beta   90.00
_cell.angle_gamma   90.00
#
_symmetry.space_group_name_H-M   'P 1'
#
loop_
_entity.id
_entity.type
_entity.pdbx_description
1 polymer ?
#
loop_
_entity_poly.entity_id
_entity_poly.type
_entity_poly.pdbx_seq_one_letter_code
_entity_poly.pdbx_strand_id
1 'polypeptide(L)'
;MKSNFLKPTLIFCLIAIFIPGLTGNLFFSLQNLTEKISLNCVNYWNLVWILTSFLAFTLPIIFIKNLMKTKNLTLTKLTLFNFIEYLCLQACLARIYIDAETLCYGTGEDGVEIYFTGWLALPIILCLSFLFKHLSKSF
;
A
#
# COMPACT_ATOMS: atom_id res chain seq x y z
N MET A 1 -3.05 23.76 13.67
CA MET A 1 -3.73 22.65 14.37
C MET A 1 -2.69 21.56 14.62
N LYS A 2 -2.47 21.09 15.86
CA LYS A 2 -1.49 20.01 16.14
C LYS A 2 -2.08 18.66 15.70
N SER A 3 -2.22 18.48 14.40
CA SER A 3 -2.74 17.25 13.81
C SER A 3 -1.80 16.09 14.15
N ASN A 4 -2.31 15.12 14.92
CA ASN A 4 -1.52 13.98 15.38
C ASN A 4 -1.54 12.87 14.32
N PHE A 5 -0.68 12.99 13.30
CA PHE A 5 -0.51 11.95 12.27
C PHE A 5 0.25 10.73 12.80
N LEU A 6 1.24 10.98 13.65
CA LEU A 6 2.23 9.97 14.02
C LEU A 6 1.64 8.88 14.91
N LYS A 7 0.86 9.23 15.93
CA LYS A 7 0.33 8.23 16.88
C LYS A 7 -0.62 7.23 16.20
N PRO A 8 -1.61 7.65 15.38
CA PRO A 8 -2.45 6.70 14.65
C PRO A 8 -1.66 5.88 13.62
N THR A 9 -0.71 6.48 12.90
CA THR A 9 0.12 5.72 11.94
C THR A 9 0.98 4.68 12.66
N LEU A 10 1.57 4.99 13.82
CA LEU A 10 2.32 4.01 14.60
C LEU A 10 1.44 2.83 15.02
N ILE A 11 0.22 3.10 15.51
CA ILE A 11 -0.74 2.04 15.86
C ILE A 11 -1.06 1.18 14.63
N PHE A 12 -1.31 1.82 13.48
CA PHE A 12 -1.52 1.11 12.22
C PHE A 12 -0.31 0.23 11.88
N CYS A 13 0.91 0.76 11.93
CA CYS A 13 2.12 0.00 11.61
C CYS A 13 2.33 -1.19 12.55
N LEU A 14 2.05 -1.03 13.85
CA LEU A 14 2.13 -2.13 14.82
C LEU A 14 1.17 -3.28 14.47
N ILE A 15 -0.07 -2.94 14.10
CA ILE A 15 -1.06 -3.94 13.66
C ILE A 15 -0.62 -4.55 12.32
N ALA A 16 -0.12 -3.71 11.40
CA ALA A 16 0.21 -4.09 10.04
C ALA A 16 1.46 -4.97 9.92
N ILE A 17 2.23 -5.18 10.99
CA ILE A 17 3.28 -6.21 11.05
C ILE A 17 2.70 -7.61 10.85
N PHE A 18 1.46 -7.85 11.30
CA PHE A 18 0.84 -9.17 11.31
C PHE A 18 -0.07 -9.44 10.10
N ILE A 19 -0.32 -8.45 9.25
CA ILE A 19 -1.25 -8.55 8.12
C ILE A 19 -0.63 -8.78 6.73
N PRO A 20 0.71 -8.79 6.47
CA PRO A 20 1.21 -8.93 5.10
C PRO A 20 0.77 -10.20 4.39
N GLY A 21 0.69 -11.32 5.14
CA GLY A 21 0.14 -12.58 4.63
C GLY A 21 -1.33 -12.46 4.23
N LEU A 22 -2.12 -11.75 5.04
CA LEU A 22 -3.55 -11.52 4.81
C LEU A 22 -3.78 -10.67 3.56
N THR A 23 -2.98 -9.62 3.36
CA THR A 23 -3.07 -8.74 2.19
C THR A 23 -2.45 -9.36 0.95
N GLY A 24 -1.40 -10.18 1.07
CA GLY A 24 -0.88 -10.99 -0.03
C GLY A 24 -1.90 -12.01 -0.55
N ASN A 25 -2.55 -12.73 0.37
CA ASN A 25 -3.65 -13.66 0.03
C ASN A 25 -4.82 -12.94 -0.65
N LEU A 26 -5.10 -11.68 -0.30
CA LEU A 26 -6.09 -10.86 -0.97
C LEU A 26 -5.73 -10.63 -2.45
N PHE A 27 -4.48 -10.31 -2.76
CA PHE A 27 -4.03 -10.15 -4.16
C PHE A 27 -4.15 -11.46 -4.95
N PHE A 28 -3.70 -12.59 -4.40
CA PHE A 28 -3.86 -13.89 -5.06
C PHE A 28 -5.34 -14.29 -5.23
N SER A 29 -6.19 -13.98 -4.25
CA SER A 29 -7.63 -14.23 -4.35
C SER A 29 -8.26 -13.38 -5.48
N LEU A 30 -7.83 -12.13 -5.61
CA LEU A 30 -8.26 -11.25 -6.69
C LEU A 30 -7.75 -11.73 -8.07
N GLN A 31 -6.51 -12.22 -8.15
CA GLN A 31 -5.98 -12.85 -9.36
C GLN A 31 -6.89 -14.00 -9.81
N ASN A 32 -7.18 -14.95 -8.91
CA ASN A 32 -8.04 -16.11 -9.20
C ASN A 32 -9.45 -15.70 -9.63
N LEU A 33 -9.97 -14.58 -9.12
CA LEU A 33 -11.25 -14.03 -9.57
C LEU A 33 -11.16 -13.45 -10.98
N THR A 34 -10.06 -12.78 -11.32
CA THR A 34 -9.85 -12.21 -12.65
C THR A 34 -9.59 -13.27 -13.72
N GLU A 35 -9.05 -14.43 -13.36
CA GLU A 35 -8.91 -15.57 -14.28
C GLU A 35 -10.27 -16.09 -14.77
N LYS A 36 -11.33 -16.00 -13.94
CA LYS A 36 -12.70 -16.37 -14.33
C LYS A 36 -13.30 -15.47 -15.41
N ILE A 37 -12.76 -14.26 -15.59
CA ILE A 37 -13.14 -13.31 -16.66
C ILE A 37 -12.10 -13.27 -17.79
N SER A 38 -11.31 -14.35 -17.94
CA SER A 38 -10.32 -14.54 -19.00
C SER A 38 -9.14 -13.57 -18.98
N LEU A 39 -8.79 -13.03 -17.80
CA LEU A 39 -7.62 -12.20 -17.63
C LEU A 39 -6.44 -13.06 -17.17
N ASN A 40 -5.41 -13.17 -18.02
CA ASN A 40 -4.23 -13.99 -17.72
C ASN A 40 -3.47 -13.46 -16.49
N CYS A 41 -2.90 -14.36 -15.69
CA CYS A 41 -2.16 -14.02 -14.47
C CYS A 41 -1.08 -12.95 -14.68
N VAL A 42 -0.27 -13.05 -15.74
CA VAL A 42 0.77 -12.04 -16.03
C VAL A 42 0.18 -10.66 -16.28
N ASN A 43 -0.93 -10.59 -17.00
CA ASN A 43 -1.64 -9.34 -17.27
C ASN A 43 -2.26 -8.78 -15.99
N TYR A 44 -2.77 -9.64 -15.09
CA TYR A 44 -3.28 -9.24 -13.79
C TYR A 44 -2.20 -8.51 -12.98
N TRP A 45 -1.04 -9.15 -12.79
CA TRP A 45 0.03 -8.57 -11.99
C TRP A 45 0.62 -7.30 -12.61
N ASN A 46 0.72 -7.22 -13.94
CA ASN A 46 1.13 -6.00 -14.62
C ASN A 46 0.13 -4.85 -14.40
N LEU A 47 -1.18 -5.12 -14.49
CA LEU A 47 -2.22 -4.12 -14.23
C LEU A 47 -2.22 -3.67 -12.77
N VAL A 48 -2.14 -4.61 -11.82
CA VAL A 48 -2.03 -4.31 -10.39
C VAL A 48 -0.83 -3.41 -10.15
N TRP A 49 0.33 -3.74 -10.73
CA TRP A 49 1.53 -2.93 -10.57
C TRP A 49 1.37 -1.51 -11.12
N ILE A 50 0.84 -1.34 -12.33
CA ILE A 50 0.62 -0.02 -12.92
C ILE A 50 -0.32 0.83 -12.04
N LEU A 51 -1.45 0.24 -11.64
CA LEU A 51 -2.46 0.94 -10.83
C LEU A 51 -1.92 1.30 -9.44
N THR A 52 -1.26 0.37 -8.78
CA THR A 52 -0.74 0.56 -7.42
C THR A 52 0.46 1.49 -7.39
N SER A 53 1.33 1.47 -8.40
CA SER A 53 2.42 2.44 -8.56
C SER A 53 1.89 3.85 -8.73
N PHE A 54 0.88 4.01 -9.60
CA PHE A 54 0.24 5.31 -9.81
C PHE A 54 -0.44 5.82 -8.53
N LEU A 55 -1.15 4.95 -7.81
CA LEU A 55 -1.82 5.31 -6.56
C LEU A 55 -0.84 5.62 -5.43
N ALA A 56 0.20 4.82 -5.22
CA ALA A 56 1.23 5.08 -4.19
C ALA A 56 1.92 6.44 -4.39
N PHE A 57 2.06 6.90 -5.64
CA PHE A 57 2.59 8.23 -5.90
C PHE A 57 1.56 9.35 -5.72
N THR A 58 0.34 9.16 -6.26
CA THR A 58 -0.66 10.24 -6.32
C THR A 58 -1.47 10.40 -5.03
N LEU A 59 -1.72 9.32 -4.30
CA LEU A 59 -2.56 9.32 -3.11
C LEU A 59 -1.98 10.18 -1.97
N PRO A 60 -0.68 10.15 -1.65
CA PRO A 60 -0.10 11.04 -0.64
C PRO A 60 -0.28 12.52 -0.98
N ILE A 61 -0.15 12.88 -2.26
CA ILE A 61 -0.29 14.26 -2.78
C ILE A 61 -1.74 14.72 -2.64
N ILE A 62 -2.70 13.88 -3.06
CA ILE A 62 -4.13 14.19 -2.95
C ILE A 62 -4.54 14.30 -1.49
N PHE A 63 -4.06 13.40 -0.64
CA PHE A 63 -4.37 13.38 0.80
C PHE A 63 -3.92 14.68 1.48
N ILE A 64 -2.66 15.08 1.28
CA ILE A 64 -2.14 16.30 1.91
C ILE A 64 -2.82 17.57 1.39
N LYS A 65 -3.09 17.64 0.07
CA LYS A 65 -3.79 18.78 -0.53
C LYS A 65 -5.22 18.92 0.01
N ASN A 66 -5.94 17.80 0.14
CA ASN A 66 -7.28 17.79 0.71
C ASN A 66 -7.28 18.20 2.19
N LEU A 67 -6.28 17.74 2.94
CA LEU A 67 -6.11 18.09 4.33
C LEU A 67 -5.79 19.58 4.52
N MET A 68 -4.94 20.16 3.67
CA MET A 68 -4.66 21.60 3.67
C MET A 68 -5.92 22.43 3.36
N LYS A 69 -6.72 21.98 2.38
CA LYS A 69 -7.95 22.68 1.97
C LYS A 69 -9.03 22.64 3.05
N THR A 70 -9.28 21.47 3.65
CA THR A 70 -10.41 21.27 4.55
C THR A 70 -10.06 21.43 6.03
N LYS A 71 -8.76 21.37 6.37
CA LYS A 71 -8.23 21.31 7.75
C LYS A 71 -8.87 20.21 8.60
N ASN A 72 -9.51 19.22 7.98
CA ASN A 72 -10.28 18.19 8.64
C ASN A 72 -9.59 16.83 8.55
N LEU A 73 -8.75 16.56 9.56
CA LEU A 73 -8.16 15.25 9.80
C LEU A 73 -9.03 14.46 10.78
N THR A 74 -9.62 13.37 10.32
CA THR A 74 -10.27 12.38 11.19
C THR A 74 -9.40 11.13 11.27
N LEU A 75 -9.53 10.40 12.39
CA LEU A 75 -8.86 9.11 12.57
C LEU A 75 -9.17 8.16 11.41
N THR A 76 -10.45 8.05 11.04
CA THR A 76 -10.90 7.19 9.94
C THR A 76 -10.24 7.51 8.62
N LYS A 77 -10.12 8.80 8.26
CA LYS A 77 -9.47 9.22 7.00
C LYS A 77 -7.99 8.85 6.99
N LEU A 78 -7.30 9.02 8.11
CA LEU A 78 -5.87 8.70 8.23
C LEU A 78 -5.63 7.19 8.20
N THR A 79 -6.45 6.41 8.93
CA THR A 79 -6.36 4.95 8.91
C THR A 79 -6.66 4.40 7.51
N LEU A 80 -7.68 4.92 6.83
CA LEU A 80 -8.01 4.52 5.47
C LEU A 80 -6.88 4.86 4.49
N PHE A 81 -6.31 6.07 4.61
CA PHE A 81 -5.13 6.45 3.83
C PHE A 81 -3.98 5.48 4.07
N ASN A 82 -3.58 5.24 5.32
CA ASN A 82 -2.47 4.35 5.65
C ASN A 82 -2.70 2.94 5.10
N PHE A 83 -3.94 2.43 5.17
CA PHE A 83 -4.28 1.10 4.67
C PHE A 83 -4.23 0.99 3.14
N ILE A 84 -4.81 1.94 2.42
CA ILE A 84 -4.78 1.94 0.95
C ILE A 84 -3.34 2.13 0.46
N GLU A 85 -2.62 3.07 1.05
CA GLU A 85 -1.21 3.34 0.73
C GLU A 85 -0.35 2.11 1.00
N TYR A 86 -0.58 1.41 2.12
CA TYR A 86 0.07 0.13 2.43
C TYR A 86 -0.14 -0.92 1.34
N LEU A 87 -1.38 -1.14 0.92
CA LEU A 87 -1.70 -2.10 -0.15
C LEU A 87 -1.00 -1.72 -1.46
N CYS A 88 -1.01 -0.42 -1.80
CA CYS A 88 -0.37 0.06 -3.01
C CYS A 88 1.15 -0.13 -2.98
N LEU A 89 1.79 0.20 -1.86
CA LEU A 89 3.22 0.01 -1.67
C LEU A 89 3.61 -1.48 -1.65
N GLN A 90 2.86 -2.33 -0.96
CA GLN A 90 3.14 -3.78 -0.92
C GLN A 90 3.14 -4.38 -2.33
N ALA A 91 2.11 -4.08 -3.14
CA ALA A 91 2.00 -4.56 -4.51
C ALA A 91 3.04 -3.94 -5.45
N CYS A 92 3.29 -2.63 -5.32
CA CYS A 92 4.27 -1.93 -6.14
C CYS A 92 5.68 -2.46 -5.91
N LEU A 93 6.08 -2.59 -4.63
CA LEU A 93 7.38 -3.11 -4.24
C LEU A 93 7.55 -4.57 -4.65
N ALA A 94 6.50 -5.40 -4.62
CA ALA A 94 6.60 -6.81 -5.02
C ALA A 94 7.13 -6.97 -6.45
N ARG A 95 6.70 -6.09 -7.37
CA ARG A 95 7.19 -6.07 -8.76
C ARG A 95 8.67 -5.74 -8.89
N ILE A 96 9.21 -4.96 -7.96
CA ILE A 96 10.64 -4.58 -7.98
C ILE A 96 11.51 -5.79 -7.66
N TYR A 97 11.02 -6.70 -6.82
CA TYR A 97 11.75 -7.90 -6.39
C TYR A 97 11.39 -9.15 -7.19
N ILE A 98 10.22 -9.19 -7.85
CA ILE A 98 9.73 -10.35 -8.59
C ILE A 98 9.06 -9.93 -9.90
N ASP A 99 9.44 -10.59 -11.00
CA ASP A 99 8.72 -10.47 -12.26
C ASP A 99 7.39 -11.27 -12.26
N ALA A 100 6.60 -11.15 -13.34
CA ALA A 100 5.20 -11.62 -13.31
C ALA A 100 5.13 -13.06 -13.71
N GLU A 101 6.06 -13.49 -14.55
CA GLU A 101 6.16 -14.87 -14.96
C GLU A 101 6.58 -15.71 -13.77
N THR A 102 7.52 -15.22 -12.95
CA THR A 102 7.92 -15.85 -11.70
C THR A 102 6.75 -15.90 -10.69
N LEU A 103 5.99 -14.81 -10.52
CA LEU A 103 4.78 -14.80 -9.67
C LEU A 103 3.68 -15.77 -10.14
N CYS A 104 3.57 -16.02 -11.45
CA CYS A 104 2.50 -16.82 -12.04
C CYS A 104 2.87 -18.29 -12.26
N TYR A 105 4.14 -18.56 -12.56
CA TYR A 105 4.61 -19.83 -13.11
C TYR A 105 5.89 -20.34 -12.44
N GLY A 106 6.39 -19.63 -11.42
CA GLY A 106 7.51 -20.08 -10.61
C GLY A 106 7.23 -21.44 -9.95
N THR A 107 8.28 -22.25 -9.80
CA THR A 107 8.22 -23.55 -9.13
C THR A 107 8.84 -23.41 -7.73
N GLY A 108 8.06 -23.01 -6.71
CA GLY A 108 8.58 -22.85 -5.34
C GLY A 108 7.64 -22.16 -4.34
N GLU A 109 8.21 -21.67 -3.22
CA GLU A 109 7.61 -20.76 -2.21
C GLU A 109 7.27 -19.36 -2.79
N ASP A 110 7.18 -19.25 -4.10
CA ASP A 110 7.10 -18.02 -4.89
C ASP A 110 5.77 -17.33 -4.60
N GLY A 111 5.85 -16.20 -3.90
CA GLY A 111 4.71 -15.52 -3.29
C GLY A 111 4.95 -15.12 -1.84
N VAL A 112 5.96 -15.67 -1.15
CA VAL A 112 6.37 -15.19 0.18
C VAL A 112 6.98 -13.79 0.11
N GLU A 113 7.61 -13.44 -1.01
CA GLU A 113 8.17 -12.12 -1.28
C GLU A 113 7.12 -11.01 -1.23
N ILE A 114 5.86 -11.28 -1.61
CA ILE A 114 4.78 -10.29 -1.47
C ILE A 114 4.48 -9.99 0.00
N TYR A 115 4.76 -10.93 0.91
CA TYR A 115 4.61 -10.72 2.34
C TYR A 115 5.77 -9.85 2.86
N PHE A 116 6.99 -10.11 2.40
CA PHE A 116 8.16 -9.29 2.72
C PHE A 116 7.98 -7.84 2.28
N THR A 117 7.40 -7.60 1.10
CA THR A 117 7.16 -6.24 0.62
C THR A 117 6.12 -5.48 1.46
N GLY A 118 5.22 -6.20 2.13
CA GLY A 118 4.32 -5.60 3.13
C GLY A 118 5.08 -5.02 4.32
N TRP A 119 6.07 -5.74 4.85
CA TRP A 119 6.92 -5.19 5.91
C TRP A 119 7.75 -3.99 5.43
N LEU A 120 8.25 -4.02 4.20
CA LEU A 120 8.98 -2.89 3.61
C LEU A 120 8.11 -1.65 3.38
N ALA A 121 6.79 -1.80 3.22
CA ALA A 121 5.88 -0.68 3.09
C ALA A 121 5.73 0.11 4.41
N LEU A 122 5.85 -0.53 5.57
CA LEU A 122 5.66 0.10 6.89
C LEU A 122 6.59 1.31 7.15
N PRO A 123 7.93 1.21 6.96
CA PRO A 123 8.80 2.37 7.15
C PRO A 123 8.46 3.52 6.20
N ILE A 124 8.04 3.23 4.96
CA ILE A 124 7.62 4.26 3.99
C ILE A 124 6.38 5.01 4.51
N ILE A 125 5.38 4.29 5.01
CA ILE A 125 4.17 4.89 5.59
C ILE A 125 4.51 5.76 6.81
N LEU A 126 5.44 5.32 7.66
CA LEU A 126 5.91 6.13 8.79
C LEU A 126 6.59 7.41 8.30
N CYS A 127 7.47 7.32 7.30
CA CYS A 127 8.10 8.48 6.67
C CYS A 127 7.06 9.46 6.10
N LEU A 128 6.02 8.97 5.41
CA LEU A 128 4.91 9.80 4.93
C LEU A 128 4.18 10.51 6.07
N SER A 129 3.93 9.84 7.18
CA SER A 129 3.31 10.45 8.37
C SER A 129 4.16 11.55 8.99
N PHE A 130 5.48 11.36 9.04
CA PHE A 130 6.42 12.43 9.44
C PHE A 130 6.38 13.61 8.47
N LEU A 131 6.38 13.36 7.17
CA LEU A 131 6.31 14.38 6.13
C LEU A 131 5.01 15.18 6.22
N PHE A 132 3.86 14.53 6.38
CA PHE A 132 2.58 15.22 6.59
C PHE A 132 2.56 16.06 7.86
N LYS A 133 3.13 15.55 8.96
CA LYS A 133 3.28 16.33 10.19
C LYS A 133 4.13 17.57 9.98
N HIS A 134 5.23 17.48 9.22
CA HIS A 134 6.09 18.62 8.94
C HIS A 134 5.38 19.64 8.03
N LEU A 135 4.82 19.19 6.91
CA LEU A 135 4.09 20.05 5.98
C LEU A 135 2.89 20.73 6.64
N SER A 136 2.13 20.02 7.47
CA SER A 136 0.98 20.59 8.19
C SER A 136 1.33 21.66 9.24
N LYS A 137 2.60 21.76 9.66
CA LYS A 137 3.09 22.81 10.57
C LYS A 137 3.60 24.05 9.82
N SER A 138 3.93 23.92 8.54
CA SER A 138 4.48 25.01 7.72
C SER A 138 3.40 26.00 7.23
N PHE A 139 2.13 25.77 7.56
CA PHE A 139 0.96 26.57 7.19
C PHE A 139 0.07 26.78 8.42
#